data_AF-A0A660Y0L9-F1
#
_entry.id   AF-A0A660Y0L9-F1
#
_cell.length_a   1.000
_cell.length_b   1.000
_cell.length_c   1.000
_cell.angle_alpha   90.00
_cell.angle_beta   90.00
_cell.angle_gamma   90.00
#
_symmetry.space_group_name_H-M   'P 1'
#
loop_
_entity.id
_entity.type
_entity.pdbx_description
1 polymer ?
#
loop_
_entity_poly.entity_id
_entity_poly.type
_entity_poly.pdbx_seq_one_letter_code
_entity_poly.pdbx_strand_id
1 'polypeptide(L)' 'MSHRRFRLRALTFAIVLGFALPAWGQYFLPARGFGQNKVRYRKFDWWALKTKYVEVYYNPEYEDLAKIAAKMA' A
#
# COMPACT_ATOMS: atom_id res chain seq x y z
N MET A 1 -34.91 1.77 -40.43
CA MET A 1 -34.30 0.92 -39.39
C MET A 1 -35.31 0.71 -38.26
N SER A 2 -35.68 -0.53 -37.94
CA SER A 2 -36.64 -0.85 -36.86
C SER A 2 -36.16 -0.25 -35.52
N HIS A 3 -36.96 0.65 -34.92
CA HIS A 3 -36.63 1.34 -33.66
C HIS A 3 -36.24 0.36 -32.53
N ARG A 4 -36.74 -0.88 -32.57
CA ARG A 4 -36.37 -1.95 -31.62
C ARG A 4 -34.90 -2.36 -31.73
N ARG A 5 -34.36 -2.47 -32.95
CA ARG A 5 -32.94 -2.81 -33.19
C ARG A 5 -32.00 -1.68 -32.79
N PHE A 6 -32.45 -0.43 -32.94
CA PHE A 6 -31.72 0.75 -32.50
C PHE A 6 -31.64 0.83 -30.97
N ARG A 7 -32.77 0.64 -30.28
CA ARG A 7 -32.83 0.61 -28.80
C ARG A 7 -31.95 -0.49 -28.20
N LEU A 8 -31.97 -1.70 -28.78
CA LEU A 8 -31.13 -2.80 -28.35
C LEU A 8 -29.63 -2.46 -28.47
N ARG A 9 -29.21 -1.90 -29.62
CA ARG A 9 -27.81 -1.48 -29.83
C ARG A 9 -27.38 -0.37 -28.87
N ALA A 10 -28.25 0.60 -28.62
CA ALA A 10 -27.97 1.67 -27.67
C ALA A 10 -27.83 1.14 -26.23
N LEU A 11 -28.67 0.18 -25.83
CA LEU A 11 -28.57 -0.48 -24.53
C LEU A 11 -27.27 -1.28 -24.39
N THR A 12 -26.90 -2.06 -25.41
CA THR A 12 -25.64 -2.81 -25.42
C THR A 12 -24.44 -1.86 -25.30
N PHE A 13 -24.47 -0.74 -26.01
CA PHE A 13 -23.42 0.27 -25.93
C PHE A 13 -23.32 0.90 -24.53
N ALA A 14 -24.46 1.27 -23.92
CA ALA A 14 -24.50 1.81 -22.57
C ALA A 14 -23.99 0.82 -21.51
N ILE A 15 -24.29 -0.47 -21.66
CA ILE A 15 -23.78 -1.53 -20.78
C ILE A 15 -22.25 -1.64 -20.90
N VAL A 16 -21.73 -1.70 -22.13
CA VAL A 16 -20.26 -1.76 -22.35
C VAL A 16 -19.56 -0.54 -21.76
N LEU A 17 -20.13 0.67 -21.93
CA LEU A 17 -19.59 1.89 -21.35
C LEU A 17 -19.62 1.86 -19.81
N GLY A 18 -20.70 1.34 -19.23
CA GLY A 18 -20.87 1.20 -17.78
C GLY A 18 -19.85 0.26 -17.13
N PHE A 19 -19.41 -0.78 -17.84
CA PHE A 19 -18.35 -1.68 -17.37
C PHE A 19 -16.93 -1.18 -17.65
N ALA A 20 -16.74 -0.22 -18.55
CA ALA A 20 -15.42 0.35 -18.84
C ALA A 20 -14.95 1.34 -17.75
N LEU A 21 -15.88 2.10 -17.14
CA LEU A 21 -15.55 3.13 -16.14
C LEU A 21 -14.92 2.58 -14.83
N PRO A 22 -15.40 1.47 -14.23
CA PRO A 22 -14.82 0.90 -13.01
C PRO A 22 -13.38 0.37 -13.20
N ALA A 23 -13.03 -0.07 -14.41
CA ALA A 23 -11.69 -0.58 -14.72
C ALA A 23 -10.61 0.52 -14.62
N TRP A 24 -10.96 1.77 -14.95
CA TRP A 24 -10.06 2.92 -14.81
C TRP A 24 -9.83 3.30 -13.34
N GLY A 25 -10.84 3.14 -12.49
CA GLY A 25 -10.72 3.40 -11.05
C GLY A 25 -9.74 2.45 -10.35
N GLN A 26 -9.69 1.18 -10.77
CA GLN A 26 -8.76 0.19 -10.21
C GLN A 26 -7.29 0.44 -10.57
N TYR A 27 -6.99 1.10 -11.70
CA TYR A 27 -5.61 1.35 -12.12
C TYR A 27 -5.01 2.62 -11.48
N PHE A 28 -5.83 3.65 -11.22
CA PHE A 28 -5.37 4.95 -10.75
C PHE A 28 -5.34 5.10 -9.21
N LEU A 29 -6.18 4.38 -8.47
CA LEU A 29 -6.29 4.53 -7.00
C LEU A 29 -5.22 3.75 -6.19
N PRO A 30 -4.82 2.50 -6.53
CA PRO A 30 -3.87 1.75 -5.71
C PRO A 30 -2.45 2.31 -5.74
N ALA A 31 -2.05 3.02 -6.79
CA ALA A 31 -0.71 3.58 -6.93
C ALA A 31 -0.41 4.74 -5.95
N ARG A 32 -1.44 5.26 -5.26
CA ARG A 32 -1.32 6.42 -4.37
C ARG A 32 -1.36 6.09 -2.87
N GLY A 33 -1.55 4.83 -2.48
CA GLY A 33 -2.02 4.52 -1.12
C GLY A 33 -1.41 3.29 -0.45
N PHE A 34 -0.08 3.17 -0.38
CA PHE A 34 0.67 2.55 0.73
C PHE A 34 2.17 2.48 0.37
N GLY A 35 3.07 2.59 1.35
CA GLY A 35 4.46 2.13 1.20
C GLY A 35 5.35 2.93 0.23
N GLN A 36 5.08 4.22 0.02
CA GLN A 36 5.99 5.09 -0.76
C GLN A 36 7.28 5.42 -0.01
N ASN A 37 7.30 5.27 1.32
CA ASN A 37 8.50 5.44 2.12
C ASN A 37 9.36 4.17 2.03
N LYS A 38 9.89 3.87 0.84
CA LYS A 38 10.90 2.82 0.67
C LYS A 38 12.21 3.33 1.25
N VAL A 39 12.38 3.20 2.56
CA VAL A 39 13.65 3.50 3.24
C VAL A 39 14.70 2.54 2.68
N ARG A 40 15.55 3.04 1.78
CA ARG A 40 16.73 2.32 1.32
C ARG A 40 17.87 2.60 2.28
N TYR A 41 18.08 1.71 3.25
CA TYR A 41 19.29 1.72 4.07
C TYR A 41 20.51 1.50 3.16
N ARG A 42 21.42 2.49 3.09
CA ARG A 42 22.65 2.40 2.27
C ARG A 42 23.75 1.61 2.96
N LYS A 43 23.73 1.61 4.29
CA LYS A 43 24.64 0.89 5.16
C LYS A 43 23.79 0.29 6.28
N PHE A 44 24.10 -0.94 6.62
CA PHE A 44 23.34 -1.70 7.58
C PHE A 44 24.28 -2.05 8.72
N ASP A 45 24.11 -1.35 9.83
CA ASP A 45 24.89 -1.53 11.05
C ASP A 45 23.90 -1.59 12.20
N TRP A 46 23.52 -2.81 12.58
CA TRP A 46 22.52 -3.06 13.61
C TRP A 46 23.19 -3.56 14.87
N TRP A 47 22.78 -2.98 15.98
CA TRP A 47 23.20 -3.36 17.32
C TRP A 47 22.05 -4.03 18.04
N ALA A 48 22.36 -4.84 19.04
CA ALA A 48 21.38 -5.57 19.83
C ALA A 48 21.46 -5.15 21.29
N LEU A 49 20.32 -4.76 21.86
CA LEU A 49 20.14 -4.55 23.29
C LEU A 49 19.36 -5.74 23.86
N LYS A 50 20.05 -6.56 24.64
CA LYS A 50 19.47 -7.78 25.22
C LYS A 50 19.05 -7.53 26.66
N THR A 51 17.78 -7.82 26.95
CA THR A 51 17.26 -7.87 28.32
C THR A 51 16.91 -9.31 28.69
N LYS A 52 16.33 -9.51 29.87
CA LYS A 52 15.83 -10.82 30.30
C LYS A 52 14.67 -11.33 29.44
N TYR A 53 13.85 -10.42 28.89
CA TYR A 53 12.58 -10.75 28.26
C TYR A 53 12.55 -10.44 26.76
N VAL A 54 13.38 -9.51 26.27
CA VAL A 54 13.41 -9.10 24.87
C VAL A 54 14.82 -8.81 24.37
N GLU A 55 14.98 -8.90 23.06
CA GLU A 55 16.16 -8.44 22.34
C GLU A 55 15.72 -7.39 21.31
N VAL A 56 16.22 -6.17 21.47
CA VAL A 56 15.86 -5.03 20.61
C VAL A 56 17.00 -4.81 19.62
N TYR A 57 16.70 -4.93 18.33
CA TYR A 57 17.61 -4.59 17.24
C TYR A 57 17.39 -3.14 16.82
N TYR A 58 18.46 -2.36 16.76
CA TYR A 58 18.39 -0.93 16.48
C TYR A 58 19.63 -0.45 15.73
N ASN A 59 19.52 0.65 15.01
CA ASN A 59 20.72 1.34 14.51
C ASN A 59 21.35 2.17 15.63
N PRO A 60 22.69 2.28 15.73
CA PRO A 60 23.39 2.99 16.79
C PRO A 60 22.86 4.40 17.09
N GLU A 61 22.44 5.15 16.06
CA GLU A 61 21.87 6.50 16.22
C GLU A 61 20.56 6.54 17.03
N TYR A 62 19.92 5.39 17.28
CA TYR A 62 18.65 5.26 17.98
C TYR A 62 18.74 4.47 19.29
N GLU A 63 19.92 4.41 19.93
CA GLU A 63 20.12 3.68 21.19
C GLU A 63 19.14 4.09 22.31
N ASP A 64 18.87 5.38 22.45
CA ASP A 64 17.96 5.88 23.49
C ASP A 64 16.52 5.39 23.28
N LEU A 65 16.07 5.30 22.03
CA LEU A 65 14.77 4.71 21.69
C LEU A 65 14.76 3.21 21.96
N ALA A 66 15.84 2.50 21.66
CA ALA A 66 15.97 1.07 21.96
C ALA A 66 15.89 0.80 23.47
N LYS A 67 16.52 1.65 24.30
CA LYS A 67 16.42 1.58 25.77
C LYS A 67 15.01 1.83 26.28
N ILE A 68 14.28 2.78 25.68
CA ILE A 68 12.88 3.04 26.03
C ILE A 68 12.02 1.82 25.67
N ALA A 69 12.15 1.30 24.46
CA ALA A 69 11.40 0.12 24.01
C ALA A 69 11.67 -1.10 24.90
N ALA A 70 12.94 -1.33 25.26
CA ALA A 70 13.34 -2.43 26.14
C ALA A 70 12.77 -2.34 27.57
N LYS A 71 12.43 -1.13 28.04
CA LYS A 71 11.77 -0.93 29.36
C LYS A 71 10.26 -1.15 29.30
N MET A 72 9.64 -1.10 28.12
CA MET A 72 8.20 -1.27 27.94
C MET A 72 7.78 -2.73 27.75
N ALA A 73 8.74 -3.63 27.55
CA ALA A 73 8.53 -5.06 27.35
C ALA A 73 8.78 -5.85 28.64
#